data_AF-A0A7K1A222-F1
#
_entry.id   AF-A0A7K1A222-F1
#
_cell.length_a   1.000
_cell.length_b   1.000
_cell.length_c   1.000
_cell.angle_alpha   90.00
_cell.angle_beta   90.00
_cell.angle_gamma   90.00
#
_symmetry.space_group_name_H-M   'P 1'
#
loop_
_entity.id
_entity.type
_entity.pdbx_description
1 polymer ?
#
loop_
_entity_poly.entity_id
_entity_poly.type
_entity_poly.pdbx_seq_one_letter_code
_entity_poly.pdbx_strand_id
1 'polypeptide(L)' 'STVRPGERAVLLGPGEIGEPTVDDWAAWSDTLPHEVVTGLGARLHRHLRPAATTTLRSL' A
#
# COMPACT_ATOMS: atom_id res chain seq x y z
N SER A 1 -0.33 23.69 3.05
CA SER A 1 -0.42 23.75 1.57
C SER A 1 -1.86 23.56 1.15
N THR A 2 -2.29 24.09 0.00
CA THR A 2 -3.62 23.81 -0.56
C THR A 2 -3.53 22.60 -1.47
N VAL A 3 -4.43 21.62 -1.30
CA VAL A 3 -4.58 20.42 -2.16
C VAL A 3 -5.55 20.73 -3.31
N ARG A 4 -5.33 20.14 -4.49
CA ARG A 4 -6.19 20.34 -5.67
C ARG A 4 -6.95 19.06 -6.07
N PRO A 5 -8.15 19.17 -6.67
CA PRO A 5 -8.81 18.03 -7.28
C PRO A 5 -7.93 17.33 -8.31
N GLY A 6 -7.89 15.99 -8.26
CA GLY A 6 -7.05 15.16 -9.13
C GLY A 6 -5.63 14.91 -8.58
N GLU A 7 -5.24 15.58 -7.49
CA GLU A 7 -3.99 15.27 -6.79
C GLU A 7 -4.04 13.87 -6.18
N ARG A 8 -2.92 13.15 -6.22
CA ARG A 8 -2.83 11.77 -5.76
C ARG A 8 -2.77 11.73 -4.24
N ALA A 9 -3.66 10.94 -3.64
CA ALA A 9 -3.53 10.49 -2.26
C ALA A 9 -3.06 9.03 -2.22
N VAL A 10 -2.19 8.70 -1.27
CA VAL A 10 -1.79 7.32 -0.97
C VAL A 10 -2.47 6.93 0.33
N LEU A 11 -3.40 5.97 0.26
CA LEU A 11 -4.12 5.49 1.44
C LEU A 11 -3.36 4.39 2.17
N LEU A 12 -2.59 3.58 1.45
CA LEU A 12 -1.82 2.47 1.98
C LEU A 12 -0.52 2.41 1.16
N GLY A 13 0.58 2.79 1.80
CA GLY A 13 1.89 2.85 1.18
C GLY A 13 2.99 2.31 2.09
N PRO A 14 4.26 2.42 1.66
CA PRO A 14 5.40 1.93 2.44
C PRO A 14 5.68 2.77 3.70
N GLY A 15 5.12 3.97 3.82
CA GLY A 15 5.29 4.86 4.97
C GLY A 15 6.56 5.71 4.90
N GLU A 16 7.24 5.73 3.75
CA GLU A 16 8.52 6.42 3.56
C GLU A 16 8.38 7.95 3.60
N ILE A 17 7.19 8.48 3.29
CA ILE A 17 6.92 9.92 3.26
C ILE A 17 5.73 10.32 4.15
N GLY A 18 5.39 9.48 5.14
CA GLY A 18 4.34 9.75 6.13
C GLY A 18 2.93 9.32 5.71
N GLU A 19 2.80 8.59 4.60
CA GLU A 19 1.56 7.91 4.25
C GLU A 19 1.27 6.73 5.20
N PRO A 20 -0.01 6.40 5.45
CA PRO A 20 -0.34 5.26 6.31
C PRO A 20 0.15 3.93 5.74
N THR A 21 0.62 3.07 6.63
CA THR A 21 0.96 1.66 6.36
C THR A 21 -0.25 0.75 6.59
N VAL A 22 -0.13 -0.53 6.22
CA VAL A 22 -1.16 -1.54 6.57
C VAL A 22 -1.30 -1.68 8.08
N ASP A 23 -0.19 -1.63 8.81
CA ASP A 23 -0.17 -1.78 10.26
C ASP A 23 -0.87 -0.60 10.95
N ASP A 24 -0.71 0.61 10.42
CA ASP A 24 -1.43 1.79 10.92
C ASP A 24 -2.94 1.62 10.81
N TRP A 25 -3.43 1.17 9.65
CA TRP A 25 -4.85 0.88 9.47
C TRP A 25 -5.35 -0.18 10.42
N ALA A 26 -4.60 -1.28 10.56
CA ALA A 26 -4.94 -2.36 11.46
C ALA A 26 -5.06 -1.87 12.92
N ALA A 27 -4.12 -1.03 13.36
CA ALA A 27 -4.16 -0.42 14.69
C ALA A 27 -5.35 0.54 14.87
N TRP A 28 -5.69 1.34 13.86
CA TRP A 28 -6.82 2.28 13.94
C TRP A 28 -8.18 1.59 13.93
N SER A 29 -8.31 0.45 13.23
CA SER A 29 -9.55 -0.32 13.14
C SER A 29 -9.69 -1.44 14.16
N ASP A 30 -8.69 -1.65 15.04
CA ASP A 30 -8.64 -2.77 15.99
C ASP A 30 -8.78 -4.14 15.28
N THR A 31 -8.02 -4.31 14.20
CA THR A 31 -8.00 -5.53 13.38
C THR A 31 -6.57 -5.99 13.13
N LEU A 32 -6.41 -7.09 12.40
CA LEU A 32 -5.10 -7.59 11.98
C LEU A 32 -4.73 -7.05 10.57
N PRO A 33 -3.42 -6.89 10.26
CA PRO A 33 -2.95 -6.45 8.95
C PRO A 33 -3.50 -7.27 7.77
N HIS A 34 -3.67 -8.57 7.96
CA HIS A 34 -4.19 -9.46 6.93
C HIS A 34 -5.67 -9.20 6.63
N GLU A 35 -6.46 -8.79 7.62
CA GLU A 35 -7.88 -8.46 7.44
C GLU A 35 -8.04 -7.19 6.61
N VAL A 36 -7.16 -6.20 6.81
CA VAL A 36 -7.10 -4.98 5.99
C VAL A 36 -6.84 -5.32 4.52
N VAL A 37 -5.78 -6.08 4.22
CA VAL A 37 -5.40 -6.35 2.80
C VAL A 37 -6.34 -7.31 2.10
N THR A 38 -6.92 -8.28 2.82
CA THR A 38 -7.88 -9.24 2.25
C THR A 38 -9.30 -8.68 2.16
N GLY A 39 -9.65 -7.69 2.99
CA GLY A 39 -10.89 -6.93 2.90
C GLY A 39 -11.01 -6.03 1.67
N LEU A 40 -9.89 -5.76 0.96
CA LEU A 40 -9.88 -5.01 -0.28
C LEU A 40 -10.52 -5.80 -1.44
N GLY A 41 -11.84 -5.62 -1.59
CA GLY A 41 -12.66 -6.33 -2.56
C GLY A 41 -12.41 -5.99 -4.04
N ALA A 42 -13.17 -6.64 -4.91
CA ALA A 42 -13.00 -6.60 -6.38
C ALA A 42 -13.24 -5.23 -7.05
N ARG A 43 -13.72 -4.23 -6.31
CA ARG A 43 -13.94 -2.87 -6.85
C ARG A 43 -12.64 -2.14 -7.17
N LEU A 44 -11.53 -2.55 -6.56
CA LEU A 44 -10.22 -1.98 -6.85
C LEU A 44 -9.62 -2.57 -8.11
N HIS A 45 -9.22 -1.71 -9.03
CA HIS A 45 -8.43 -2.13 -10.18
C HIS A 45 -6.99 -2.45 -9.74
N ARG A 46 -6.51 -3.66 -10.03
CA ARG A 46 -5.19 -4.16 -9.60
C ARG A 46 -4.23 -4.15 -10.78
N HIS A 47 -3.13 -3.42 -10.64
CA HIS A 47 -2.02 -3.45 -11.60
C HIS A 47 -0.91 -4.37 -11.09
N LEU A 48 -0.67 -5.47 -11.79
CA LEU A 48 0.44 -6.38 -11.48
C LEU A 48 1.71 -5.82 -12.10
N ARG A 49 2.71 -5.53 -11.26
CA ARG A 49 4.06 -5.16 -11.72
C ARG A 49 4.98 -6.34 -11.46
N PRO A 50 5.73 -6.82 -12.47
CA PRO A 50 6.77 -7.82 -12.25
C PRO A 50 7.75 -7.31 -11.20
N ALA A 51 8.19 -8.20 -10.30
CA ALA A 51 9.31 -7.87 -9.41
C ALA A 51 10.54 -7.57 -10.27
N ALA A 52 11.32 -6.56 -9.88
CA ALA A 52 12.60 -6.31 -10.52
C ALA A 52 13.46 -7.57 -10.38
N THR A 53 13.96 -8.10 -11.49
CA THR A 53 14.84 -9.26 -11.46
C THR A 53 16.15 -8.87 -10.80
N THR A 54 16.33 -9.26 -9.53
CA THR A 54 17.64 -9.23 -8.90
C THR A 54 18.45 -10.40 -9.46
N THR A 55 19.41 -10.13 -10.33
CA THR A 55 20.38 -11.13 -10.78
C THR A 55 21.21 -11.57 -9.59
N LEU A 56 20.98 -12.79 -9.12
CA LEU A 56 21.83 -13.42 -8.12
C LEU A 56 23.20 -13.63 -8.77
N ARG A 57 24.23 -12.91 -8.31
CA ARG A 57 25.62 -13.20 -8.72
C ARG A 57 26.04 -14.50 -8.04
N SER A 58 26.37 -15.52 -8.82
CA SER A 58 27.10 -16.69 -8.31
C SER A 58 28.43 -16.21 -7.71
N LEU A 59 28.74 -16.72 -6.52
CA LEU A 59 30.08 -16.66 -5.95
C LEU A 59 31.08 -17.43 -6.82
#